data_AF-A0A520KX17-F1
#
_entry.id   AF-A0A520KX17-F1
#
_cell.length_a   1.000
_cell.length_b   1.000
_cell.length_c   1.000
_cell.angle_alpha   90.00
_cell.angle_beta   90.00
_cell.angle_gamma   90.00
#
_symmetry.space_group_name_H-M   'P 1'
#
loop_
_entity.id
_entity.type
_entity.pdbx_description
1 polymer ?
#
loop_
_entity_poly.entity_id
_entity_poly.type
_entity_poly.pdbx_seq_one_letter_code
_entity_poly.pdbx_strand_id
1 'polypeptide(L)'
;MVENICNELKVRPLLPLWGNKPMELLSRYVNDSVKAIIVAVNPKLSKEWLGQVIDEKFLDYLRDNNIRPCTDAGEYHTFVVDGPMFKRYIKIVDGKKVKVEHDGWWFLDVLKYEVVEKE
;
A
#
# COMPACT_ATOMS: atom_id res chain seq x y z
N MET A 1 1.31 -7.88 20.90
CA MET A 1 2.71 -7.39 20.91
C MET A 1 2.78 -5.88 21.13
N VAL A 2 2.23 -5.05 20.24
CA VAL A 2 2.23 -3.58 20.39
C VAL A 2 1.58 -3.13 21.71
N GLU A 3 0.40 -3.67 22.05
CA GLU A 3 -0.31 -3.31 23.29
C GLU A 3 0.49 -3.66 24.56
N ASN A 4 1.22 -4.78 24.56
CA ASN A 4 2.06 -5.18 25.70
C ASN A 4 3.18 -4.16 25.93
N ILE A 5 3.86 -3.75 24.84
CA ILE A 5 4.92 -2.73 24.90
C ILE A 5 4.34 -1.39 25.37
N CYS A 6 3.18 -1.00 24.85
CA CYS A 6 2.50 0.22 25.29
C CYS A 6 2.17 0.20 26.78
N ASN A 7 1.69 -0.94 27.30
CA ASN A 7 1.39 -1.12 28.72
C ASN A 7 2.65 -1.02 29.59
N GLU A 8 3.75 -1.65 29.20
CA GLU A 8 5.04 -1.54 29.91
C GLU A 8 5.53 -0.09 29.98
N LEU A 9 5.35 0.67 28.89
CA LEU A 9 5.75 2.08 28.79
C LEU A 9 4.70 3.06 29.34
N LYS A 10 3.57 2.58 29.86
CA LYS A 10 2.45 3.40 30.35
C LYS A 10 1.92 4.40 29.32
N VAL A 11 1.92 4.01 28.04
CA VAL A 11 1.32 4.80 26.95
C VAL A 11 0.06 4.14 26.45
N ARG A 12 -0.90 4.95 25.98
CA ARG A 12 -2.15 4.44 25.42
C ARG A 12 -1.98 4.16 23.93
N PRO A 13 -2.18 2.91 23.45
CA PRO A 13 -2.22 2.64 22.03
C PRO A 13 -3.49 3.25 21.43
N LEU A 14 -3.34 3.97 20.31
CA LEU A 14 -4.45 4.42 19.47
C LEU A 14 -4.42 3.59 18.19
N LEU A 15 -5.45 2.77 17.99
CA LEU A 15 -5.57 1.84 16.86
C LEU A 15 -6.76 2.25 15.97
N PRO A 16 -6.68 3.39 15.25
CA PRO A 16 -7.85 4.00 14.59
C PRO A 16 -8.48 3.12 13.51
N LEU A 17 -7.72 2.20 12.92
CA LEU A 17 -8.19 1.29 11.88
C LEU A 17 -8.72 -0.05 12.44
N TRP A 18 -8.46 -0.35 13.71
CA TRP A 18 -8.83 -1.64 14.31
C TRP A 18 -10.35 -1.83 14.38
N GLY A 19 -10.82 -3.04 14.08
CA GLY A 19 -12.25 -3.39 14.05
C GLY A 19 -13.01 -2.95 12.79
N ASN A 20 -12.39 -2.23 11.86
CA ASN A 20 -13.02 -1.87 10.58
C ASN A 20 -12.89 -3.01 9.55
N LYS A 21 -13.82 -3.06 8.59
CA LYS A 21 -13.72 -4.02 7.49
C LYS A 21 -12.64 -3.58 6.49
N PRO A 22 -11.67 -4.44 6.13
CA PRO A 22 -10.56 -4.07 5.27
C PRO A 22 -10.96 -3.47 3.91
N MET A 23 -11.99 -4.03 3.25
CA MET A 23 -12.45 -3.50 1.96
C MET A 23 -13.07 -2.10 2.11
N GLU A 24 -13.81 -1.85 3.19
CA GLU A 24 -14.38 -0.52 3.46
C GLU A 24 -13.29 0.51 3.73
N LEU A 25 -12.21 0.12 4.44
CA LEU A 25 -11.05 0.97 4.64
C LEU A 25 -10.35 1.31 3.33
N LEU A 26 -10.15 0.33 2.45
CA LEU A 26 -9.48 0.54 1.16
C LEU A 26 -10.33 1.42 0.23
N SER A 27 -11.66 1.26 0.22
CA SER A 27 -12.56 2.17 -0.50
C SER A 27 -12.52 3.59 0.07
N ARG A 28 -12.47 3.77 1.39
CA ARG A 28 -12.28 5.10 2.00
C ARG A 28 -10.95 5.71 1.60
N TYR A 29 -9.88 4.92 1.60
CA TYR A 29 -8.55 5.35 1.16
C TYR A 29 -8.57 5.92 -0.27
N VAL A 30 -9.23 5.22 -1.20
CA VAL A 30 -9.40 5.69 -2.59
C VAL A 30 -10.20 6.99 -2.65
N ASN A 31 -11.26 7.12 -1.85
CA ASN A 31 -12.11 8.32 -1.81
C ASN A 31 -11.43 9.53 -1.13
N ASP A 32 -10.58 9.30 -0.14
CA ASP A 32 -9.89 10.34 0.63
C ASP A 32 -8.70 10.97 -0.13
N SER A 33 -8.61 10.73 -1.44
CA SER A 33 -7.54 11.27 -2.32
C SER A 33 -6.13 10.89 -1.89
N VAL A 34 -5.97 9.78 -1.16
CA VAL A 34 -4.64 9.24 -0.85
C VAL A 34 -4.16 8.41 -2.04
N LYS A 35 -2.95 8.68 -2.54
CA LYS A 35 -2.36 7.93 -3.66
C LYS A 35 -1.23 7.07 -3.14
N ALA A 36 -1.48 5.77 -3.12
CA ALA A 36 -0.43 4.77 -2.95
C ALA A 36 -0.19 4.07 -4.27
N ILE A 37 1.07 3.74 -4.54
CA ILE A 37 1.45 2.78 -5.57
C ILE A 37 1.74 1.42 -4.96
N ILE A 38 1.54 0.36 -5.73
CA ILE A 38 1.89 -1.01 -5.35
C ILE A 38 3.38 -1.23 -5.63
N VAL A 39 4.15 -1.61 -4.60
CA VAL A 39 5.61 -1.76 -4.67
C VAL A 39 6.09 -3.18 -4.44
N ALA A 40 5.24 -4.05 -3.91
CA ALA A 40 5.51 -5.47 -3.85
C ALA A 40 4.22 -6.26 -4.07
N VAL A 41 4.32 -7.38 -4.77
CA VAL A 41 3.22 -8.34 -4.92
C VAL A 41 3.76 -9.75 -4.72
N ASN A 42 2.98 -10.57 -4.02
CA ASN A 42 3.25 -11.99 -3.94
C ASN A 42 2.73 -12.71 -5.21
N PRO A 43 3.00 -14.02 -5.39
CA PRO A 43 2.58 -14.77 -6.58
C PRO A 43 1.07 -14.86 -6.84
N LYS A 44 0.20 -14.47 -5.89
CA LYS A 44 -1.26 -14.47 -6.06
C LYS A 44 -1.75 -13.26 -6.87
N LEU A 45 -0.94 -12.20 -6.98
CA LEU A 45 -1.26 -11.00 -7.75
C LEU A 45 -0.36 -10.88 -8.96
N SER A 46 -0.87 -10.28 -10.04
CA SER A 46 -0.02 -9.95 -11.19
C SER A 46 1.03 -8.89 -10.85
N LYS A 47 2.26 -9.12 -11.33
CA LYS A 47 3.37 -8.13 -11.31
C LYS A 47 3.07 -6.87 -12.13
N GLU A 48 2.06 -6.93 -12.99
CA GLU A 48 1.57 -5.83 -13.81
C GLU A 48 1.10 -4.66 -12.92
N TRP A 49 0.57 -4.97 -11.73
CA TRP A 49 0.16 -4.00 -10.73
C TRP A 49 1.33 -3.21 -10.09
N LEU A 50 2.57 -3.71 -10.16
CA LEU A 50 3.71 -2.94 -9.65
C LEU A 50 3.83 -1.58 -10.35
N GLY A 51 3.88 -0.52 -9.54
CA GLY A 51 3.92 0.88 -9.97
C GLY A 51 2.55 1.51 -10.26
N GLN A 52 1.48 0.71 -10.27
CA GLN A 52 0.12 1.22 -10.42
C GLN A 52 -0.40 1.76 -9.09
N VAL A 53 -1.33 2.70 -9.17
CA VAL A 53 -2.01 3.27 -8.01
C VAL A 53 -3.10 2.33 -7.48
N ILE A 54 -3.36 2.40 -6.17
CA ILE A 54 -4.57 1.83 -5.57
C ILE A 54 -5.75 2.73 -5.98
N ASP A 55 -6.57 2.25 -6.90
CA ASP A 55 -7.79 2.89 -7.38
C ASP A 55 -8.95 1.88 -7.46
N GLU A 56 -10.14 2.30 -7.88
CA GLU A 56 -11.30 1.41 -8.00
C GLU A 56 -11.04 0.19 -8.90
N LYS A 57 -10.17 0.31 -9.93
CA LYS A 57 -9.83 -0.84 -10.78
C LYS A 57 -9.05 -1.90 -10.00
N PHE A 58 -8.17 -1.48 -9.11
CA PHE A 58 -7.48 -2.40 -8.23
C PHE A 58 -8.44 -3.07 -7.24
N LEU A 59 -9.39 -2.32 -6.68
CA LEU A 59 -10.40 -2.86 -5.78
C LEU A 59 -11.27 -3.91 -6.48
N ASP A 60 -11.69 -3.66 -7.71
CA ASP A 60 -12.42 -4.64 -8.53
C ASP A 60 -11.57 -5.88 -8.81
N TYR A 61 -10.29 -5.70 -9.17
CA TYR A 61 -9.36 -6.82 -9.35
C TYR A 61 -9.24 -7.70 -8.09
N LEU A 62 -9.16 -7.10 -6.90
CA LEU A 62 -9.13 -7.85 -5.64
C LEU A 62 -10.43 -8.65 -5.43
N ARG A 63 -11.59 -8.06 -5.71
CA ARG A 63 -12.90 -8.72 -5.59
C ARG A 63 -13.02 -9.90 -6.55
N ASP A 64 -12.71 -9.67 -7.83
CA ASP A 64 -12.85 -10.67 -8.90
C ASP A 64 -11.95 -11.88 -8.71
N ASN A 65 -10.79 -11.68 -8.09
CA ASN A 65 -9.81 -12.74 -7.83
C ASN A 65 -9.89 -13.31 -6.40
N ASN A 66 -10.89 -12.91 -5.60
CA ASN A 66 -11.07 -13.30 -4.21
C ASN A 66 -9.78 -13.11 -3.36
N ILE A 67 -9.09 -11.99 -3.61
CA ILE A 67 -7.84 -11.62 -2.93
C ILE A 67 -8.20 -10.77 -1.73
N ARG A 68 -7.54 -11.04 -0.59
CA ARG A 68 -7.76 -10.24 0.61
C ARG A 68 -7.26 -8.80 0.36
N PRO A 69 -8.08 -7.79 0.66
CA PRO A 69 -7.67 -6.39 0.51
C PRO A 69 -6.70 -5.94 1.60
N CYS A 70 -6.66 -6.66 2.73
CA CYS A 70 -5.77 -6.35 3.83
C CYS A 70 -4.38 -6.93 3.55
N THR A 71 -3.34 -6.17 3.87
CA THR A 71 -1.94 -6.60 3.74
C THR A 71 -1.49 -7.49 4.91
N ASP A 72 -2.40 -7.88 5.81
CA ASP A 72 -2.08 -8.67 7.01
C ASP A 72 -1.56 -10.06 6.66
N ALA A 73 -1.99 -10.62 5.53
CA ALA A 73 -1.45 -11.84 4.95
C ALA A 73 -0.35 -11.59 3.90
N GLY A 74 0.04 -10.32 3.68
CA GLY A 74 1.15 -9.94 2.81
C GLY A 74 0.86 -10.21 1.33
N GLU A 75 -0.34 -9.92 0.84
CA GLU A 75 -0.68 -10.08 -0.56
C GLU A 75 0.09 -9.10 -1.46
N TYR A 76 0.16 -7.85 -1.01
CA TYR A 76 0.89 -6.77 -1.66
C TYR A 76 1.34 -5.74 -0.63
N HIS A 77 2.34 -4.94 -1.01
CA HIS A 77 2.78 -3.79 -0.23
C HIS A 77 2.66 -2.52 -1.07
N THR A 78 2.41 -1.42 -0.38
CA THR A 78 2.20 -0.12 -1.00
C THR A 78 3.19 0.92 -0.50
N PHE A 79 3.37 1.95 -1.31
CA PHE A 79 4.11 3.16 -0.95
C PHE A 79 3.24 4.38 -1.23
N VAL A 80 2.95 5.16 -0.19
CA VAL A 80 2.13 6.38 -0.31
C VAL A 80 2.97 7.49 -0.93
N VAL A 81 2.59 7.92 -2.12
CA VAL A 81 3.30 8.94 -2.91
C VAL A 81 2.64 10.32 -2.84
N ASP A 82 1.35 10.38 -2.50
CA ASP A 82 0.59 11.61 -2.34
C ASP A 82 -0.59 11.39 -1.37
N GLY A 83 -1.09 12.47 -0.77
CA GLY A 83 -2.31 12.46 0.03
C GLY A 83 -2.65 13.83 0.62
N PRO A 84 -3.79 13.98 1.32
CA PRO A 84 -4.26 15.27 1.83
C PRO A 84 -3.27 16.01 2.72
N MET A 85 -2.46 15.27 3.50
CA MET A 85 -1.47 15.84 4.41
C MET A 85 -0.13 16.18 3.74
N PHE A 86 0.07 15.80 2.48
CA PHE A 86 1.30 16.07 1.74
C PHE A 86 1.24 17.51 1.20
N LYS A 87 2.31 18.29 1.43
CA LYS A 87 2.53 19.60 0.77
C LYS A 87 3.09 19.47 -0.64
N ARG A 88 3.80 18.36 -0.88
CA ARG A 88 4.49 18.00 -2.12
C ARG A 88 4.33 16.52 -2.32
N TYR A 89 4.24 16.04 -3.55
CA TYR A 89 4.08 14.62 -3.84
C TYR A 89 5.38 14.02 -4.40
N ILE A 90 5.50 12.69 -4.30
CA ILE A 90 6.64 11.94 -4.81
C ILE A 90 6.28 11.39 -6.19
N LYS A 91 6.99 11.86 -7.23
CA LYS A 91 6.85 11.33 -8.59
C LYS A 91 7.93 10.28 -8.81
N ILE A 92 7.54 9.03 -9.01
CA ILE A 92 8.47 7.99 -9.46
C ILE A 92 8.81 8.24 -10.94
N VAL A 93 10.09 8.45 -11.23
CA VAL A 93 10.58 8.78 -12.59
C VAL A 93 11.12 7.53 -13.28
N ASP A 94 11.80 6.67 -12.52
CA ASP A 94 12.32 5.41 -13.03
C ASP A 94 12.23 4.32 -11.96
N GLY A 95 11.89 3.11 -12.40
CA GLY A 95 11.77 1.96 -11.52
C GLY A 95 11.84 0.65 -12.29
N LYS A 96 12.34 -0.39 -11.61
CA LYS A 96 12.59 -1.71 -12.18
C LYS A 96 11.77 -2.76 -11.43
N LYS A 97 11.05 -3.60 -12.19
CA LYS A 97 10.37 -4.77 -11.63
C LYS A 97 11.37 -5.91 -11.45
N VAL A 98 11.58 -6.36 -10.21
CA VAL A 98 12.55 -7.41 -9.86
C VAL A 98 11.81 -8.58 -9.22
N LYS A 99 12.13 -9.80 -9.66
CA LYS A 99 11.61 -11.03 -9.04
C LYS A 99 12.60 -11.54 -8.00
N VAL A 100 12.10 -11.92 -6.82
CA VAL A 100 12.91 -12.55 -5.76
C VAL A 100 12.82 -14.07 -5.89
N GLU A 101 13.98 -14.72 -5.95
CA GLU A 101 14.11 -16.15 -6.29
C GLU A 101 13.54 -17.10 -5.22
N HIS A 102 13.49 -16.68 -3.95
CA HIS A 102 13.10 -17.56 -2.85
C HIS A 102 11.60 -17.64 -2.56
N ASP A 103 10.83 -16.57 -2.81
CA ASP A 103 9.40 -16.54 -2.46
C ASP A 103 8.49 -16.21 -3.64
N GLY A 104 9.06 -16.05 -4.85
CA GLY A 104 8.33 -15.73 -6.08
C GLY A 104 7.72 -14.33 -6.10
N TRP A 105 8.01 -13.51 -5.11
CA TRP A 105 7.58 -12.12 -5.03
C TRP A 105 8.17 -11.28 -6.14
N TRP A 106 7.42 -10.26 -6.52
CA TRP A 106 7.89 -9.18 -7.38
C TRP A 106 7.90 -7.87 -6.61
N PHE A 107 8.98 -7.11 -6.79
CA PHE A 107 9.18 -5.79 -6.20
C PHE A 107 9.36 -4.74 -7.28
N LEU A 108 8.98 -3.51 -6.98
CA LEU A 108 9.35 -2.32 -7.74
C LEU A 108 10.54 -1.64 -7.05
N ASP A 109 11.73 -1.80 -7.60
CA ASP A 109 12.90 -1.03 -7.20
C ASP A 109 12.75 0.39 -7.77
N VAL A 110 12.56 1.38 -6.90
CA VAL A 110 12.54 2.79 -7.28
C VAL A 110 13.98 3.27 -7.47
N LEU A 111 14.36 3.52 -8.73
CA LEU A 111 15.72 3.94 -9.08
C LEU A 111 15.86 5.46 -9.10
N LYS A 112 14.81 6.18 -9.50
CA LYS A 112 14.77 7.64 -9.54
C LYS A 112 13.40 8.17 -9.17
N TYR A 113 13.38 9.24 -8.38
CA TYR A 113 12.18 9.97 -8.02
C TYR A 113 12.42 11.48 -8.01
N GLU A 114 11.34 12.24 -8.08
CA GLU A 114 11.30 13.69 -7.92
C GLU A 114 10.28 14.06 -6.83
N VAL A 115 10.52 15.16 -6.13
CA VAL A 115 9.56 15.76 -5.19
C VAL A 115 8.98 16.99 -5.86
N VAL A 116 7.66 17.00 -6.06
CA VAL A 116 6.96 18.01 -6.86
C VAL A 116 5.96 18.76 -5.97
N GLU A 117 5.93 20.08 -6.10
CA GLU A 117 4.95 20.93 -5.40
C GLU A 117 3.51 20.55 -5.81
N LYS A 118 2.58 20.63 -4.86
CA LYS A 118 1.16 20.48 -5.17
C LYS A 118 0.60 21.83 -5.61
N GLU A 119 -0.17 21.82 -6.69
CA GLU A 119 -0.96 22.97 -7.13
C GLU A 119 -2.07 23.32 -6.12
#